data_AF-A0A498N7L4-F1
#
_entry.id   AF-A0A498N7L4-F1
#
_cell.length_a   1.000
_cell.length_b   1.000
_cell.length_c   1.000
_cell.angle_alpha   90.00
_cell.angle_beta   90.00
_cell.angle_gamma   90.00
#
_symmetry.space_group_name_H-M   'P 1'
#
loop_
_entity.id
_entity.type
_entity.pdbx_description
1 polymer ?
#
loop_
_entity_poly.entity_id
_entity_poly.type
_entity_poly.pdbx_seq_one_letter_code
_entity_poly.pdbx_strand_id
1 'polypeptide(L)'
;MTAYMTYVKEMHPTFSRQNPGVKNVDIVRKLAQQWKMLTAEQKQPFQAASSASREQYKLALEKYKAQLTPAQTEALAVEKRQKVAKRKAIRRKKELNSLGKPKRPRSAFNIFMSEHFDEAKGNNMQTKMKSLRDDWERFSATQKQLLKNFLTGYEM
;
A
#
# COMPACT_ATOMS: atom_id res chain seq x y z
N MET A 1 16.87 -1.52 -14.24
CA MET A 1 17.16 -0.81 -12.95
C MET A 1 18.06 0.38 -13.25
N THR A 2 18.27 1.32 -12.32
CA THR A 2 19.30 2.37 -12.48
C THR A 2 20.66 1.86 -12.00
N ALA A 3 21.77 2.50 -12.41
CA ALA A 3 23.13 2.11 -11.99
C ALA A 3 23.28 2.00 -10.46
N TYR A 4 22.76 2.98 -9.72
CA TYR A 4 22.75 2.93 -8.25
C TYR A 4 21.96 1.73 -7.71
N MET A 5 20.79 1.43 -8.28
CA MET A 5 19.99 0.28 -7.84
C MET A 5 20.65 -1.06 -8.20
N THR A 6 21.39 -1.12 -9.32
CA THR A 6 22.24 -2.27 -9.66
C THR A 6 23.34 -2.46 -8.62
N TYR A 7 24.05 -1.39 -8.25
CA TYR A 7 25.05 -1.41 -7.17
C TYR A 7 24.45 -1.87 -5.84
N VAL A 8 23.32 -1.30 -5.41
CA VAL A 8 22.65 -1.71 -4.16
C VAL A 8 22.25 -3.18 -4.22
N LYS A 9 21.72 -3.66 -5.34
CA LYS A 9 21.32 -5.07 -5.52
C LYS A 9 22.51 -6.01 -5.33
N GLU A 10 23.68 -5.65 -5.85
CA GLU A 10 24.89 -6.47 -5.76
C GLU A 10 25.54 -6.42 -4.37
N MET A 11 25.58 -5.23 -3.75
CA MET A 11 26.26 -5.05 -2.47
C MET A 11 25.41 -5.42 -1.26
N HIS A 12 24.08 -5.25 -1.33
CA HIS A 12 23.16 -5.44 -0.20
C HIS A 12 23.26 -6.84 0.44
N PRO A 13 23.28 -7.96 -0.30
CA PRO A 13 23.37 -9.30 0.30
C PRO A 13 24.66 -9.51 1.11
N THR A 14 25.78 -8.91 0.68
CA THR A 14 27.05 -8.98 1.40
C THR A 14 27.00 -8.14 2.67
N PHE A 15 26.50 -6.89 2.58
CA PHE A 15 26.33 -6.03 3.74
C PHE A 15 25.36 -6.59 4.78
N SER A 16 24.24 -7.17 4.33
CA SER A 16 23.25 -7.79 5.20
C SER A 16 23.82 -8.97 5.96
N ARG A 17 24.61 -9.84 5.30
CA ARG A 17 25.30 -10.97 5.95
C ARG A 17 26.36 -10.53 6.95
N GLN A 18 27.10 -9.47 6.66
CA GLN A 18 28.13 -8.92 7.56
C GLN A 18 27.55 -8.16 8.75
N ASN A 19 26.29 -7.71 8.67
CA ASN A 19 25.64 -6.90 9.69
C ASN A 19 24.29 -7.52 10.11
N PRO A 20 24.30 -8.75 10.67
CA PRO A 20 23.07 -9.39 11.12
C PRO A 20 22.40 -8.54 12.20
N GLY A 21 21.08 -8.35 12.09
CA GLY A 21 20.29 -7.55 13.03
C GLY A 21 20.23 -6.05 12.74
N VAL A 22 21.05 -5.52 11.81
CA VAL A 22 20.91 -4.12 11.37
C VAL A 22 19.68 -3.98 10.47
N LYS A 23 18.91 -2.91 10.66
CA LYS A 23 17.72 -2.65 9.84
C LYS A 23 18.13 -2.39 8.39
N ASN A 24 17.38 -2.97 7.45
CA ASN A 24 17.60 -2.78 6.00
C ASN A 24 17.69 -1.30 5.59
N VAL A 25 16.93 -0.41 6.24
CA VAL A 25 16.97 1.03 5.96
C VAL A 25 18.36 1.62 6.23
N ASP A 26 19.03 1.18 7.28
CA ASP A 26 20.36 1.67 7.67
C ASP A 26 21.44 1.09 6.73
N ILE A 27 21.31 -0.17 6.33
CA ILE A 27 22.17 -0.80 5.31
C ILE A 27 22.08 -0.02 3.99
N VAL A 28 20.86 0.22 3.49
CA VAL A 28 20.67 0.97 2.24
C VAL A 28 21.18 2.41 2.37
N ARG A 29 21.04 3.04 3.54
CA ARG A 29 21.62 4.38 3.80
C ARG A 29 23.15 4.35 3.68
N LYS A 30 23.82 3.32 4.22
CA LYS A 30 25.27 3.17 4.11
C LYS A 30 25.71 2.94 2.66
N LEU A 31 25.01 2.10 1.92
CA LEU A 31 25.28 1.88 0.49
C LEU A 31 25.07 3.15 -0.33
N ALA A 32 24.07 3.96 -0.01
CA ALA A 32 23.85 5.26 -0.64
C ALA A 32 25.04 6.21 -0.42
N GLN A 33 25.60 6.24 0.78
CA GLN A 33 26.79 7.03 1.10
C GLN A 33 28.01 6.53 0.32
N GLN A 34 28.25 5.20 0.31
CA GLN A 34 29.36 4.61 -0.44
C GLN A 34 29.26 4.90 -1.94
N TRP A 35 28.07 4.75 -2.54
CA TRP A 35 27.84 5.09 -3.94
C TRP A 35 28.22 6.54 -4.27
N LYS A 36 27.92 7.50 -3.38
CA LYS A 36 28.31 8.90 -3.58
C LYS A 36 29.83 9.06 -3.63
N MET A 37 30.57 8.29 -2.83
CA MET A 37 32.03 8.32 -2.74
C MET A 37 32.75 7.59 -3.88
N LEU A 38 32.08 6.69 -4.60
CA LEU A 38 32.70 5.97 -5.73
C LEU A 38 33.12 6.93 -6.85
N THR A 39 34.27 6.67 -7.45
CA THR A 39 34.75 7.39 -8.65
C THR A 39 33.89 7.10 -9.87
N ALA A 40 34.07 7.88 -10.94
CA ALA A 40 33.38 7.62 -12.20
C ALA A 40 33.71 6.22 -12.77
N GLU A 41 34.98 5.83 -12.70
CA GLU A 41 35.48 4.52 -13.13
C GLU A 41 34.84 3.38 -12.34
N GLN A 42 34.76 3.52 -11.02
CA GLN A 42 34.10 2.53 -10.16
C GLN A 42 32.59 2.43 -10.41
N LYS A 43 31.95 3.52 -10.83
CA LYS A 43 30.52 3.55 -11.21
C LYS A 43 30.27 2.98 -12.60
N GLN A 44 31.27 3.01 -13.49
CA GLN A 44 31.16 2.60 -14.89
C GLN A 44 30.56 1.20 -15.09
N PRO A 45 31.00 0.13 -14.39
CA PRO A 45 30.43 -1.20 -14.60
C PRO A 45 28.92 -1.24 -14.30
N PHE A 46 28.48 -0.56 -13.24
CA PHE A 46 27.06 -0.48 -12.89
C PHE A 46 26.25 0.36 -13.88
N GLN A 47 26.85 1.39 -14.47
CA GLN A 47 26.23 2.18 -15.53
C GLN A 47 26.09 1.36 -16.81
N ALA A 48 27.13 0.64 -17.23
CA ALA A 48 27.10 -0.25 -18.37
C ALA A 48 26.03 -1.35 -18.20
N ALA A 49 26.01 -2.02 -17.05
CA ALA A 49 24.99 -3.02 -16.71
C ALA A 49 23.56 -2.44 -16.71
N SER A 50 23.39 -1.22 -16.18
CA SER A 50 22.11 -0.52 -16.18
C SER A 50 21.63 -0.17 -17.59
N SER A 51 22.54 0.25 -18.48
CA SER A 51 22.23 0.58 -19.87
C SER A 51 21.86 -0.67 -20.67
N ALA A 52 22.67 -1.72 -20.58
CA ALA A 52 22.38 -3.00 -21.23
C ALA A 52 21.02 -3.58 -20.78
N SER A 53 20.74 -3.56 -19.47
CA SER A 53 19.43 -4.00 -18.95
C SER A 53 18.26 -3.15 -19.47
N ARG A 54 18.47 -1.83 -19.65
CA ARG A 54 17.44 -0.93 -20.19
C ARG A 54 17.15 -1.23 -21.66
N GLU A 55 18.18 -1.52 -22.45
CA GLU A 55 18.04 -1.88 -23.87
C GLU A 55 17.31 -3.21 -24.03
N GLN A 56 17.71 -4.23 -23.27
CA GLN A 56 17.02 -5.53 -23.24
C GLN A 56 15.54 -5.36 -22.86
N TYR A 57 15.26 -4.57 -21.83
CA TYR A 57 13.88 -4.28 -21.44
C TYR A 57 13.09 -3.56 -22.53
N LYS A 58 13.69 -2.58 -23.22
CA LYS A 58 13.05 -1.87 -24.33
C LYS A 58 12.66 -2.86 -25.43
N LEU A 59 13.57 -3.72 -25.86
CA LEU A 59 13.28 -4.73 -26.89
C LEU A 59 12.19 -5.71 -26.44
N ALA A 60 12.27 -6.21 -25.20
CA ALA A 60 11.25 -7.10 -24.65
C ALA A 60 9.87 -6.42 -24.56
N LEU A 61 9.83 -5.13 -24.18
CA LEU A 61 8.60 -4.36 -24.06
C LEU A 61 7.95 -4.14 -25.43
N GLU A 62 8.73 -3.81 -26.46
CA GLU A 62 8.20 -3.64 -27.82
C GLU A 62 7.64 -4.96 -28.37
N LYS A 63 8.35 -6.08 -28.17
CA LYS A 63 7.83 -7.43 -28.50
C LYS A 63 6.53 -7.75 -27.76
N TYR A 64 6.49 -7.48 -26.46
CA TYR A 64 5.31 -7.70 -25.63
C TYR A 64 4.12 -6.88 -26.12
N LYS A 65 4.31 -5.57 -26.39
CA LYS A 65 3.23 -4.71 -26.90
C LYS A 65 2.72 -5.16 -28.27
N ALA A 66 3.60 -5.61 -29.16
CA ALA A 66 3.22 -6.09 -30.48
C ALA A 66 2.34 -7.35 -30.44
N GLN A 67 2.38 -8.11 -29.33
CA GLN A 67 1.57 -9.32 -29.12
C GLN A 67 0.21 -9.04 -28.47
N LEU A 68 -0.06 -7.80 -28.03
CA LEU A 68 -1.30 -7.48 -27.32
C LEU A 68 -2.44 -7.22 -28.30
N THR A 69 -3.63 -7.72 -27.94
CA THR A 69 -4.86 -7.31 -28.63
C THR A 69 -5.31 -5.91 -28.18
N PRO A 70 -6.16 -5.23 -28.97
CA PRO A 70 -6.75 -3.95 -28.56
C PRO A 70 -7.47 -4.03 -27.21
N ALA A 71 -8.24 -5.11 -26.98
CA ALA A 71 -8.95 -5.33 -25.71
C ALA A 71 -7.99 -5.52 -24.52
N GLN A 72 -6.90 -6.27 -24.68
CA GLN A 72 -5.88 -6.41 -23.62
C GLN A 72 -5.18 -5.09 -23.32
N THR A 73 -4.89 -4.30 -24.35
CA THR A 73 -4.26 -2.98 -24.21
C THR A 73 -5.16 -2.02 -23.42
N GLU A 74 -6.46 -2.01 -23.73
CA GLU A 74 -7.44 -1.21 -22.99
C GLU A 74 -7.58 -1.66 -21.53
N ALA A 75 -7.67 -2.97 -21.29
CA ALA A 75 -7.73 -3.53 -19.93
C ALA A 75 -6.52 -3.10 -19.08
N LEU A 76 -5.30 -3.17 -19.64
CA LEU A 76 -4.08 -2.70 -18.97
C LEU A 76 -4.11 -1.19 -18.69
N ALA A 77 -4.67 -0.40 -19.62
CA ALA A 77 -4.80 1.05 -19.43
C ALA A 77 -5.78 1.39 -18.29
N VAL A 78 -6.91 0.67 -18.22
CA VAL A 78 -7.89 0.78 -17.14
C VAL A 78 -7.26 0.38 -15.80
N GLU A 79 -6.58 -0.76 -15.73
CA GLU A 79 -5.89 -1.22 -14.52
C GLU A 79 -4.86 -0.18 -14.03
N LYS A 80 -4.06 0.37 -14.95
CA LYS A 80 -3.09 1.43 -14.64
C LYS A 80 -3.76 2.68 -14.08
N ARG A 81 -4.87 3.12 -14.67
CA ARG A 81 -5.66 4.27 -14.18
C ARG A 81 -6.20 4.01 -12.77
N GLN A 82 -6.79 2.83 -12.54
CA GLN A 82 -7.30 2.44 -11.22
C GLN A 82 -6.19 2.40 -10.17
N LYS A 83 -5.01 1.84 -10.50
CA LYS A 83 -3.85 1.78 -9.60
C LYS A 83 -3.33 3.17 -9.24
N VAL A 84 -3.26 4.09 -10.20
CA VAL A 84 -2.87 5.49 -9.95
C VAL A 84 -3.91 6.21 -9.09
N ALA A 85 -5.20 6.06 -9.40
CA ALA A 85 -6.28 6.64 -8.62
C ALA A 85 -6.27 6.14 -7.16
N LYS A 86 -6.08 4.84 -6.95
CA LYS A 86 -5.94 4.22 -5.61
C LYS A 86 -4.74 4.79 -4.85
N ARG A 87 -3.56 4.89 -5.48
CA ARG A 87 -2.36 5.49 -4.87
C ARG A 87 -2.58 6.95 -4.48
N LYS A 88 -3.23 7.74 -5.34
CA LYS A 88 -3.58 9.15 -5.08
C LYS A 88 -4.55 9.27 -3.90
N ALA A 89 -5.59 8.43 -3.86
CA ALA A 89 -6.55 8.40 -2.76
C ALA A 89 -5.90 8.05 -1.42
N ILE A 90 -5.01 7.06 -1.39
CA ILE A 90 -4.26 6.68 -0.18
C ILE A 90 -3.37 7.82 0.29
N ARG A 91 -2.62 8.46 -0.63
CA ARG A 91 -1.76 9.60 -0.30
C ARG A 91 -2.56 10.76 0.29
N ARG A 92 -3.67 11.13 -0.36
CA ARG A 92 -4.60 12.18 0.12
C ARG A 92 -5.15 11.85 1.50
N LYS A 93 -5.56 10.60 1.74
CA LYS A 93 -6.04 10.17 3.07
C LYS A 93 -4.96 10.30 4.14
N LYS A 94 -3.72 9.88 3.85
CA LYS A 94 -2.59 10.01 4.78
C LYS A 94 -2.29 11.47 5.12
N GLU A 95 -2.30 12.34 4.12
CA GLU A 95 -2.09 13.78 4.28
C GLU A 95 -3.19 14.43 5.13
N LEU A 96 -4.45 14.15 4.83
CA LEU A 96 -5.57 14.63 5.65
C LEU A 96 -5.48 14.15 7.10
N ASN A 97 -5.04 12.90 7.32
CA ASN A 97 -4.82 12.38 8.66
C ASN A 97 -3.65 13.08 9.38
N SER A 98 -2.54 13.39 8.69
CA SER A 98 -1.42 14.14 9.29
C SER A 98 -1.77 15.59 9.61
N LEU A 99 -2.72 16.18 8.88
CA LEU A 99 -3.27 17.51 9.16
C LEU A 99 -4.31 17.51 10.29
N GLY A 100 -4.52 16.37 10.96
CA GLY A 100 -5.45 16.27 12.07
C GLY A 100 -6.93 16.37 11.67
N LYS A 101 -7.29 16.12 10.40
CA LYS A 101 -8.68 16.17 9.96
C LYS A 101 -9.54 15.27 10.85
N PRO A 102 -10.57 15.81 11.54
CA PRO A 102 -11.42 15.02 12.42
C PRO A 102 -12.02 13.82 11.69
N LYS A 103 -12.08 12.68 12.39
CA LYS A 103 -12.80 11.51 11.89
C LYS A 103 -14.29 11.86 11.83
N ARG A 104 -15.00 11.26 10.87
CA ARG A 104 -16.45 11.41 10.79
C ARG A 104 -17.10 10.84 12.06
N PRO A 105 -18.23 11.41 12.50
CA PRO A 105 -19.04 10.79 13.55
C PRO A 105 -19.34 9.33 13.21
N ARG A 106 -19.28 8.47 14.22
CA ARG A 106 -19.61 7.05 14.04
C ARG A 106 -21.10 6.92 13.78
N SER A 107 -21.48 6.09 12.81
CA SER A 107 -22.89 5.74 12.63
C SER A 107 -23.38 4.85 13.78
N ALA A 108 -24.70 4.80 14.02
CA ALA A 108 -25.31 3.89 14.99
C ALA A 108 -24.89 2.42 14.77
N PHE A 109 -24.78 2.01 13.51
CA PHE A 109 -24.24 0.70 13.17
C PHE A 109 -22.78 0.53 13.59
N ASN A 110 -21.91 1.53 13.36
CA ASN A 110 -20.51 1.42 13.77
C ASN A 110 -20.34 1.32 15.29
N ILE A 111 -21.26 1.90 16.06
CA ILE A 111 -21.24 1.87 17.52
C ILE A 111 -21.69 0.51 18.02
N PHE A 112 -22.85 0.03 17.56
CA PHE A 112 -23.32 -1.34 17.81
C PHE A 112 -22.24 -2.37 17.46
N MET A 113 -21.65 -2.26 16.27
CA MET A 113 -20.58 -3.15 15.82
C MET A 113 -19.37 -3.10 16.75
N SER A 114 -19.02 -1.94 17.34
CA SER A 114 -17.91 -1.83 18.27
C SER A 114 -18.22 -2.34 19.68
N GLU A 115 -19.46 -2.16 20.15
CA GLU A 115 -19.90 -2.58 21.48
C GLU A 115 -20.07 -4.09 21.57
N HIS A 116 -20.55 -4.72 20.50
CA HIS A 116 -20.82 -6.16 20.47
C HIS A 116 -19.69 -6.99 19.82
N PHE A 117 -18.56 -6.37 19.45
CA PHE A 117 -17.50 -7.06 18.70
C PHE A 117 -16.87 -8.24 19.45
N ASP A 118 -16.64 -8.06 20.75
CA ASP A 118 -15.97 -9.06 21.57
C ASP A 118 -16.84 -10.32 21.73
N GLU A 119 -18.15 -10.12 21.89
CA GLU A 119 -19.17 -11.16 22.05
C GLU A 119 -19.62 -11.80 20.72
N ALA A 120 -19.20 -11.22 19.58
CA ALA A 120 -19.58 -11.70 18.27
C ALA A 120 -19.13 -13.14 18.02
N LYS A 121 -20.03 -13.94 17.43
CA LYS A 121 -19.74 -15.33 17.05
C LYS A 121 -18.79 -15.37 15.86
N GLY A 122 -17.67 -16.07 16.00
CA GLY A 122 -16.71 -16.28 14.91
C GLY A 122 -15.28 -16.45 15.42
N ASN A 123 -14.50 -17.25 14.68
CA ASN A 123 -13.09 -17.51 14.98
C ASN A 123 -12.14 -16.48 14.34
N ASN A 124 -12.67 -15.59 13.51
CA ASN A 124 -11.90 -14.55 12.83
C ASN A 124 -12.74 -13.28 12.64
N MET A 125 -12.06 -12.19 12.28
CA MET A 125 -12.66 -10.87 12.09
C MET A 125 -13.85 -10.91 11.11
N GLN A 126 -13.72 -11.66 10.02
CA GLN A 126 -14.71 -11.71 8.95
C GLN A 126 -16.01 -12.40 9.40
N THR A 127 -15.87 -13.53 10.09
CA THR A 127 -17.00 -14.30 10.63
C THR A 127 -17.72 -13.53 11.74
N LYS A 128 -16.96 -12.89 12.65
CA LYS A 128 -17.51 -11.98 13.67
C LYS A 128 -18.29 -10.83 13.05
N MET A 129 -17.71 -10.13 12.05
CA MET A 129 -18.40 -9.03 11.36
C MET A 129 -19.67 -9.48 10.66
N LYS A 130 -19.70 -10.69 10.08
CA LYS A 130 -20.89 -11.24 9.45
C LYS A 130 -22.00 -11.50 10.48
N SER A 131 -21.67 -12.16 11.60
CA SER A 131 -22.64 -12.40 12.68
C SER A 131 -23.27 -11.10 13.16
N LEU A 132 -22.45 -10.08 13.46
CA LEU A 132 -22.94 -8.78 13.92
C LEU A 132 -23.81 -8.06 12.89
N ARG A 133 -23.50 -8.22 11.60
CA ARG A 133 -24.35 -7.66 10.55
C ARG A 133 -25.72 -8.33 10.56
N ASP A 134 -25.76 -9.65 10.65
CA ASP A 134 -27.01 -10.41 10.70
C ASP A 134 -27.82 -10.03 11.96
N ASP A 135 -27.14 -9.86 13.11
CA ASP A 135 -27.76 -9.41 14.35
C ASP A 135 -28.29 -7.97 14.24
N TRP A 136 -27.54 -7.05 13.63
CA TRP A 136 -28.01 -5.70 13.36
C TRP A 136 -29.23 -5.66 12.43
N GLU A 137 -29.28 -6.53 11.41
CA GLU A 137 -30.42 -6.59 10.49
C GLU A 137 -31.71 -7.01 11.23
N ARG A 138 -31.60 -7.85 12.27
CA ARG A 138 -32.71 -8.27 13.15
C ARG A 138 -33.24 -7.18 14.09
N PHE A 139 -32.49 -6.10 14.35
CA PHE A 139 -32.97 -4.98 15.18
C PHE A 139 -34.16 -4.28 14.51
N SER A 140 -35.17 -3.95 15.30
CA SER A 140 -36.35 -3.23 14.81
C SER A 140 -36.01 -1.79 14.40
N ALA A 141 -36.84 -1.20 13.52
CA ALA A 141 -36.68 0.19 13.09
C ALA A 141 -36.63 1.16 14.28
N THR A 142 -37.40 0.89 15.33
CA THR A 142 -37.44 1.67 16.58
C THR A 142 -36.13 1.59 17.36
N GLN A 143 -35.55 0.39 17.52
CA GLN A 143 -34.26 0.21 18.22
C GLN A 143 -33.11 0.89 17.47
N LYS A 144 -33.10 0.78 16.13
CA LYS A 144 -32.16 1.49 15.26
C LYS A 144 -32.32 3.00 15.35
N GLN A 145 -33.56 3.50 15.51
CA GLN A 145 -33.83 4.93 15.65
C GLN A 145 -33.42 5.48 17.01
N LEU A 146 -33.63 4.72 18.10
CA LEU A 146 -33.16 5.09 19.44
C LEU A 146 -31.64 5.24 19.50
N LEU A 147 -30.91 4.29 18.91
CA LEU A 147 -29.45 4.37 18.79
C LEU A 147 -28.99 5.56 17.94
N LYS A 148 -29.79 6.02 16.97
CA LYS A 148 -29.49 7.26 16.22
C LYS A 148 -29.73 8.51 17.07
N ASN A 149 -30.85 8.55 17.80
CA ASN A 149 -31.25 9.70 18.61
C ASN A 149 -30.27 9.93 19.79
N PHE A 150 -29.75 8.85 20.38
CA PHE A 150 -28.73 8.92 21.43
C PHE A 150 -27.42 9.58 20.94
N LEU A 151 -27.13 9.51 19.64
CA LEU A 151 -25.92 10.10 19.05
C LEU A 151 -26.05 11.57 18.74
N THR A 152 -27.24 12.02 18.36
CA THR A 152 -27.52 13.44 18.13
C THR A 152 -27.63 14.24 19.44
N GLY A 153 -27.86 13.59 20.58
CA GLY A 153 -27.99 14.23 21.88
C GLY A 153 -26.67 14.46 22.64
N TYR A 154 -25.56 13.86 22.21
CA TYR A 154 -24.24 13.94 22.87
C TYR A 154 -23.28 14.93 22.16
N GLU A 155 -23.73 15.61 21.10
CA GLU A 155 -22.96 16.61 20.33
C GLU A 155 -23.33 18.08 20.70
N MET A 156 -23.92 18.34 21.88
CA MET A 156 -24.04 19.69 22.48
C MET A 156 -23.02 19.91 23.58
#